data_AF-A0A820AW22-F1
#
_entry.id   AF-A0A820AW22-F1
#
_cell.length_a   1.000
_cell.length_b   1.000
_cell.length_c   1.000
_cell.angle_alpha   90.00
_cell.angle_beta   90.00
_cell.angle_gamma   90.00
#
_symmetry.space_group_name_H-M   'P 1'
#
loop_
_entity.id
_entity.type
_entity.pdbx_description
1 polymer ?
#
loop_
_entity_poly.entity_id
_entity_poly.type
_entity_poly.pdbx_seq_one_letter_code
_entity_poly.pdbx_strand_id
1 'polypeptide(L)'
;DVRGLTQATAIKLAQHKITVNAYRPGSLETQLADSCIEQMAAYGNVLKEEIYKGCSPKIPLEHIAKPDEIASFVSYLASEESNYTTGQSDIINGGFSVLIILRNNFYFIVKR
;
A
#
# COMPACT_ATOMS: atom_id res chain seq x y z
N ASP A 1 -4.96 -14.27 -10.15
CA ASP A 1 -4.86 -13.36 -8.98
C ASP A 1 -3.40 -13.36 -8.53
N VAL A 2 -2.81 -12.17 -8.33
CA VAL A 2 -1.42 -12.00 -7.88
C VAL A 2 -1.19 -12.71 -6.55
N ARG A 3 -2.17 -12.66 -5.63
CA ARG A 3 -2.07 -13.34 -4.33
C ARG A 3 -1.88 -14.86 -4.48
N GLY A 4 -2.69 -15.49 -5.33
CA GLY A 4 -2.58 -16.93 -5.59
C GLY A 4 -1.25 -17.33 -6.23
N LEU A 5 -0.75 -16.51 -7.17
CA LEU A 5 0.55 -16.73 -7.79
C LEU A 5 1.69 -16.60 -6.76
N THR A 6 1.63 -15.58 -5.89
CA THR A 6 2.59 -15.38 -4.80
C THR A 6 2.64 -16.58 -3.88
N GLN A 7 1.48 -17.06 -3.41
CA GLN A 7 1.40 -18.20 -2.49
C GLN A 7 1.90 -19.50 -3.13
N ALA A 8 1.50 -19.79 -4.37
CA ALA A 8 1.96 -20.98 -5.09
C ALA A 8 3.48 -20.97 -5.32
N THR A 9 4.02 -19.82 -5.74
CA THR A 9 5.46 -19.65 -6.00
C THR A 9 6.26 -19.70 -4.71
N ALA A 10 5.76 -19.10 -3.62
CA ALA A 10 6.38 -19.13 -2.30
C ALA A 10 6.61 -20.58 -1.81
N ILE A 11 5.59 -21.43 -1.90
CA ILE A 11 5.70 -22.85 -1.51
C ILE A 11 6.69 -23.58 -2.43
N LYS A 12 6.61 -23.34 -3.74
CA LYS A 12 7.47 -24.01 -4.73
C LYS A 12 8.96 -23.69 -4.53
N LEU A 13 9.29 -22.47 -4.13
CA LEU A 13 10.66 -21.99 -4.01
C LEU A 13 11.23 -22.07 -2.57
N ALA A 14 10.41 -22.38 -1.57
CA ALA A 14 10.85 -22.48 -0.18
C ALA A 14 12.02 -23.45 0.03
N GLN A 15 12.06 -24.58 -0.69
CA GLN A 15 13.17 -25.54 -0.64
C GLN A 15 14.53 -24.95 -1.07
N HIS A 16 14.50 -23.86 -1.83
CA HIS A 16 15.69 -23.12 -2.28
C HIS A 16 16.01 -21.93 -1.36
N LYS A 17 15.31 -21.78 -0.23
CA LYS A 17 15.42 -20.64 0.69
C LYS A 17 15.13 -19.29 0.01
N ILE A 18 14.25 -19.28 -0.98
CA ILE A 18 13.79 -18.06 -1.66
C ILE A 18 12.41 -17.69 -1.11
N THR A 19 12.28 -16.45 -0.62
CA THR A 19 11.00 -15.88 -0.19
C THR A 19 10.29 -15.21 -1.37
N VAL A 20 8.96 -15.23 -1.36
CA VAL A 20 8.14 -14.59 -2.40
C VAL A 20 6.99 -13.87 -1.73
N ASN A 21 6.95 -12.55 -1.83
CA ASN A 21 5.89 -11.72 -1.26
C ASN A 21 5.36 -10.75 -2.33
N ALA A 22 4.13 -10.31 -2.14
CA ALA A 22 3.55 -9.19 -2.86
C ALA A 22 3.36 -8.03 -1.90
N TYR A 23 3.34 -6.82 -2.43
CA TYR A 23 3.03 -5.61 -1.68
C TYR A 23 1.97 -4.80 -2.41
N ARG A 24 1.13 -4.11 -1.65
CA ARG A 24 0.01 -3.32 -2.16
C ARG A 24 0.03 -1.93 -1.53
N PRO A 25 0.66 -0.95 -2.19
CA PRO A 25 0.70 0.41 -1.70
C PRO A 25 -0.68 1.08 -1.82
N GLY A 26 -0.92 2.07 -0.97
CA GLY A 26 -2.02 3.02 -1.09
C GLY A 26 -1.70 4.17 -2.02
N SER A 27 -2.23 5.36 -1.71
CA SER A 27 -1.86 6.59 -2.42
C SER A 27 -0.36 6.85 -2.26
N LEU A 28 0.33 6.94 -3.39
CA LEU A 28 1.77 7.14 -3.49
C LEU A 28 2.04 8.28 -4.48
N GLU A 29 2.90 9.20 -4.08
CA GLU A 29 3.36 10.29 -4.93
C GLU A 29 4.28 9.74 -6.03
N THR A 30 3.75 9.69 -7.26
CA THR A 30 4.49 9.23 -8.44
C THR A 30 4.12 10.09 -9.64
N GLN A 31 5.00 10.13 -10.65
CA GLN A 31 4.70 10.81 -11.92
C GLN A 31 3.40 10.28 -12.56
N LEU A 32 3.13 8.98 -12.43
CA LEU A 32 1.88 8.38 -12.92
C LEU A 32 0.66 8.90 -12.16
N ALA A 33 0.74 9.00 -10.83
CA ALA A 33 -0.33 9.56 -10.02
C ALA A 33 -0.57 11.04 -10.37
N ASP A 34 0.49 11.81 -10.56
CA ASP A 34 0.39 13.21 -11.01
C ASP A 34 -0.32 13.35 -12.35
N SER A 35 0.08 12.56 -13.36
CA SER A 35 -0.56 12.59 -14.68
C SER A 35 -2.04 12.19 -14.61
N CYS A 36 -2.38 11.23 -13.74
CA CYS A 36 -3.78 10.83 -13.52
C CYS A 36 -4.59 11.97 -12.88
N ILE A 37 -4.02 12.63 -11.88
CA ILE A 37 -4.66 13.76 -11.20
C ILE A 37 -4.84 14.94 -12.17
N GLU A 38 -3.87 15.22 -13.03
CA GLU A 38 -3.98 16.26 -14.07
C GLU A 38 -5.13 15.98 -15.04
N GLN A 39 -5.28 14.73 -15.49
CA GLN A 39 -6.40 14.33 -16.34
C GLN A 39 -7.75 14.45 -15.61
N MET A 40 -7.80 14.06 -14.33
CA MET A 40 -9.01 14.20 -13.51
C MET A 40 -9.38 15.67 -13.28
N ALA A 41 -8.38 16.53 -13.04
CA ALA A 41 -8.55 17.96 -12.86
C ALA A 41 -9.11 18.62 -14.13
N ALA A 42 -8.53 18.28 -15.29
CA ALA A 42 -9.01 18.74 -16.58
C ALA A 42 -10.45 18.28 -16.88
N TYR A 43 -10.78 17.01 -16.60
CA TYR A 43 -12.13 16.47 -16.80
C TYR A 43 -13.15 17.10 -15.85
N GLY A 44 -12.78 17.30 -14.59
CA GLY A 44 -13.65 17.87 -13.57
C GLY A 44 -13.75 19.40 -13.59
N ASN A 45 -12.93 20.07 -14.41
CA ASN A 45 -12.75 21.51 -14.40
C ASN A 45 -12.45 22.08 -13.00
N VAL A 46 -11.55 21.39 -12.27
CA VAL A 46 -11.11 21.73 -10.91
C VAL A 46 -9.59 21.84 -10.87
N LEU A 47 -9.03 22.43 -9.81
CA LEU A 47 -7.58 22.53 -9.64
C LEU A 47 -6.98 21.20 -9.16
N LYS A 48 -5.73 20.92 -9.57
CA LYS A 48 -4.96 19.74 -9.14
C LYS A 48 -4.87 19.65 -7.62
N GLU A 49 -4.67 20.79 -6.96
CA GLU A 49 -4.56 20.92 -5.51
C GLU A 49 -5.85 20.54 -4.80
N GLU A 50 -7.02 20.75 -5.42
CA GLU A 50 -8.32 20.37 -4.86
C GLU A 50 -8.50 18.86 -4.87
N ILE A 51 -8.03 18.17 -5.92
CA ILE A 51 -8.02 16.70 -5.98
C ILE A 51 -7.06 16.14 -4.93
N TYR A 52 -5.85 16.70 -4.81
CA TYR A 52 -4.89 16.30 -3.79
C TYR A 52 -5.44 16.46 -2.37
N LYS A 53 -6.07 17.61 -2.08
CA LYS A 53 -6.76 17.86 -0.81
C LYS A 53 -7.93 16.92 -0.57
N GLY A 54 -8.60 16.43 -1.62
CA GLY A 54 -9.68 15.46 -1.51
C GLY A 54 -9.22 14.02 -1.22
N CYS A 55 -7.96 13.69 -1.51
CA CYS A 55 -7.37 12.37 -1.26
C CYS A 55 -6.84 12.22 0.17
N SER A 56 -6.10 13.22 0.67
CA SER A 56 -5.46 13.18 2.00
C SER A 56 -6.39 12.84 3.18
N PRO A 57 -7.57 13.48 3.37
CA PRO A 57 -8.44 13.23 4.53
C PRO A 57 -9.08 11.84 4.53
N LYS A 58 -8.92 11.05 3.45
CA LYS A 58 -9.38 9.67 3.39
C LYS A 58 -8.33 8.68 3.90
N ILE A 59 -7.08 9.12 4.10
CA ILE A 59 -5.97 8.33 4.62
C ILE A 59 -5.86 8.63 6.12
N PRO A 60 -5.99 7.64 7.02
CA PRO A 60 -5.88 7.86 8.46
C PRO A 60 -4.56 8.47 8.95
N LEU A 61 -3.44 8.24 8.24
CA LEU A 61 -2.17 8.94 8.52
C LEU A 61 -2.08 10.35 7.90
N GLU A 62 -3.16 10.83 7.27
CA GLU A 62 -3.35 12.20 6.79
C GLU A 62 -2.31 12.71 5.78
N HIS A 63 -1.65 11.80 5.06
CA HIS A 63 -0.76 12.16 3.97
C HIS A 63 -0.72 11.07 2.89
N ILE A 64 -0.32 11.47 1.69
CA ILE A 64 0.03 10.58 0.59
C ILE A 64 1.47 10.12 0.83
N ALA A 65 1.73 8.82 0.72
CA ALA A 65 3.05 8.27 0.97
C ALA A 65 4.05 8.79 -0.07
N LYS A 66 5.29 9.03 0.37
CA LYS A 66 6.43 9.29 -0.50
C LYS A 66 7.02 7.98 -1.04
N PRO A 67 7.69 8.00 -2.21
CA PRO A 67 8.39 6.83 -2.75
C PRO A 67 9.29 6.13 -1.73
N ASP A 68 10.04 6.89 -0.93
CA ASP A 68 10.99 6.35 0.04
C ASP A 68 10.32 5.53 1.17
N GLU A 69 9.09 5.86 1.55
CA GLU A 69 8.34 5.12 2.56
C GLU A 69 7.95 3.73 2.06
N ILE A 70 7.56 3.64 0.78
CA ILE A 70 7.26 2.36 0.14
C ILE A 70 8.55 1.59 -0.17
N ALA A 71 9.59 2.29 -0.65
CA ALA A 71 10.89 1.70 -0.93
C ALA A 71 11.49 1.05 0.31
N SER A 72 11.39 1.69 1.48
CA SER A 72 11.87 1.13 2.75
C SER A 72 11.24 -0.22 3.08
N PHE A 73 9.93 -0.38 2.85
CA PHE A 73 9.25 -1.66 3.05
C PHE A 73 9.69 -2.72 2.03
N VAL A 74 9.84 -2.34 0.76
CA VAL A 74 10.34 -3.25 -0.28
C VAL A 74 11.78 -3.67 0.02
N SER A 75 12.61 -2.75 0.50
CA SER A 75 13.97 -3.04 0.95
C SER A 75 13.98 -4.04 2.12
N TYR A 76 13.07 -3.91 3.09
CA TYR A 76 12.91 -4.92 4.14
C TYR A 76 12.54 -6.30 3.59
N LEU A 77 11.59 -6.39 2.65
CA LEU A 77 11.22 -7.66 2.03
C LEU A 77 12.35 -8.29 1.18
N ALA A 78 13.31 -7.49 0.73
CA ALA A 78 14.47 -7.95 -0.01
C ALA A 78 15.68 -8.26 0.90
N SER A 79 15.61 -7.90 2.18
CA SER A 79 16.72 -8.05 3.12
C SER A 79 16.61 -9.33 3.95
N GLU A 80 17.71 -9.71 4.60
CA GLU A 80 17.79 -10.95 5.40
C GLU A 80 16.86 -10.92 6.62
N GLU A 81 16.51 -9.73 7.11
CA GLU A 81 15.58 -9.50 8.20
C GLU A 81 14.16 -10.02 7.89
N SER A 82 13.84 -10.27 6.62
CA SER A 82 12.57 -10.83 6.17
C SER A 82 12.63 -12.31 5.78
N ASN A 83 13.73 -13.03 6.06
CA ASN A 83 13.92 -14.44 5.65
C ASN A 83 12.84 -15.43 6.15
N TYR A 84 12.01 -15.03 7.12
CA TYR A 84 10.88 -15.82 7.61
C TYR A 84 9.50 -15.34 7.11
N THR A 85 9.47 -14.38 6.18
CA THR A 85 8.26 -13.80 5.60
C THR A 85 8.15 -14.26 4.15
N THR A 86 7.19 -15.14 3.85
CA THR A 86 6.93 -15.60 2.48
C THR A 86 5.44 -15.88 2.26
N GLY A 87 4.97 -15.77 1.01
CA GLY A 87 3.59 -15.99 0.62
C GLY A 87 2.62 -14.86 1.02
N GLN A 88 3.13 -13.74 1.52
CA GLN A 88 2.30 -12.62 2.00
C GLN A 88 1.94 -11.64 0.88
N SER A 89 0.89 -10.86 1.13
CA SER A 89 0.42 -9.78 0.26
C SER A 89 0.14 -8.54 1.13
N ASP A 90 1.20 -7.89 1.56
CA ASP A 90 1.14 -6.85 2.58
C ASP A 90 0.58 -5.54 2.05
N ILE A 91 -0.15 -4.83 2.91
CA ILE A 91 -0.85 -3.59 2.56
C ILE A 91 -0.14 -2.42 3.23
N ILE A 92 0.29 -1.43 2.44
CA ILE A 92 1.06 -0.27 2.92
C ILE A 92 0.34 0.99 2.45
N ASN A 93 -0.70 1.42 3.17
CA ASN A 93 -1.63 2.44 2.68
C ASN A 93 -2.08 3.45 3.73
N GLY A 94 -1.28 3.66 4.77
CA GLY A 94 -1.59 4.63 5.83
C GLY A 94 -2.92 4.39 6.55
N GLY A 95 -3.41 3.14 6.58
CA GLY A 95 -4.66 2.76 7.23
C GLY A 95 -5.91 2.88 6.35
N PHE A 96 -5.79 3.29 5.09
CA PHE A 96 -6.93 3.52 4.19
C PHE A 96 -7.88 2.31 4.10
N SER A 97 -7.32 1.09 3.99
CA SER A 97 -8.14 -0.12 3.93
C SER A 97 -8.83 -0.45 5.25
N VAL A 98 -8.27 -0.05 6.38
CA VAL A 98 -8.85 -0.30 7.70
C VAL A 98 -10.02 0.65 7.97
N LEU A 99 -10.00 1.88 7.44
CA LEU A 99 -11.15 2.80 7.51
C LEU A 99 -12.41 2.21 6.85
N ILE A 100 -12.24 1.48 5.76
CA ILE A 100 -13.33 0.79 5.06
C ILE A 100 -13.82 -0.43 5.87
N ILE A 101 -12.91 -1.15 6.54
CA ILE A 101 -13.22 -2.36 7.31
C ILE A 101 -13.85 -2.04 8.67
N LEU A 102 -13.42 -0.97 9.36
CA LEU A 102 -13.95 -0.58 10.68
C LEU A 102 -15.39 -0.06 10.66
N ARG A 103 -15.97 0.18 9.47
CA ARG A 103 -17.43 0.35 9.33
C ARG A 103 -18.22 -0.94 9.64
N ASN A 104 -17.55 -2.09 9.69
CA ASN A 104 -18.09 -3.34 10.21
C ASN A 104 -17.46 -3.65 11.57
N ASN A 105 -18.14 -3.20 12.63
CA ASN A 105 -18.03 -3.59 14.05
C ASN A 105 -16.79 -4.39 14.47
N PHE A 106 -15.67 -3.71 14.74
CA PHE A 106 -14.64 -4.21 15.66
C PHE A 106 -14.16 -3.07 16.56
N TYR A 107 -14.26 -3.28 17.88
CA TYR A 107 -13.76 -2.36 18.89
C TYR A 107 -12.35 -2.79 19.30
N PHE A 108 -11.40 -1.86 19.29
CA PHE A 108 -10.07 -2.05 19.87
C PHE A 108 -9.79 -0.89 20.84
N ILE A 109 -9.39 -1.22 22.07
CA ILE A 109 -9.02 -0.25 23.11
C ILE A 109 -7.50 -0.07 23.06
N VAL A 110 -7.01 1.12 22.74
CA VAL A 110 -5.59 1.49 22.87
C VAL A 110 -5.41 2.23 24.18
N LYS A 111 -4.57 1.71 25.07
CA LYS A 111 -4.12 2.40 26.29
C LYS A 111 -2.72 2.98 26.04
N ARG A 112 -2.49 4.20 26.52
CA ARG A 112 -1.24 4.94 26.39
C ARG A 112 -0.12 4.33 27.24
#